data_AF-A0A9E3DIP5-F1
#
_entry.id   AF-A0A9E3DIP5-F1
#
_cell.length_a   1.000
_cell.length_b   1.000
_cell.length_c   1.000
_cell.angle_alpha   90.00
_cell.angle_beta   90.00
_cell.angle_gamma   90.00
#
_symmetry.space_group_name_H-M   'P 1'
#
loop_
_entity.id
_entity.type
_entity.pdbx_description
1 polymer ?
#
loop_
_entity_poly.entity_id
_entity_poly.type
_entity_poly.pdbx_seq_one_letter_code
_entity_poly.pdbx_strand_id
1 'polypeptide(L)'
;SLTTSDSHFPVPPTVWIPQGSTTAFVPVQSQPLMTATIVTVTATYGYLSANATVVLQPAITTSLQSVTVNPTIVASGSLIALTLTLSAPAGTGGLPLTLSSSDPNIVNVPSAVTMPTGWTSGTILLIANKVNNLSIVTITVTAHGVTKQVSVVVTP
;
A
#
# COMPACT_ATOMS: atom_id res chain seq x y z
N SER A 1 35.33 -7.84 11.70
CA SER A 1 34.46 -6.66 11.65
C SER A 1 33.22 -6.99 10.83
N LEU A 2 32.22 -6.12 10.86
CA LEU A 2 31.07 -6.19 9.97
C LEU A 2 31.08 -4.98 9.06
N THR A 3 30.88 -5.20 7.77
CA THR A 3 30.71 -4.14 6.78
C THR A 3 29.46 -4.39 5.95
N THR A 4 28.82 -3.31 5.50
CA THR A 4 27.64 -3.34 4.64
C THR A 4 27.98 -2.67 3.32
N SER A 5 27.40 -3.15 2.22
CA SER A 5 27.51 -2.51 0.91
C SER A 5 26.59 -1.29 0.75
N ASP A 6 25.61 -1.08 1.65
CA ASP A 6 24.63 0.01 1.58
C ASP A 6 24.43 0.69 2.94
N SER A 7 24.45 2.02 2.96
CA SER A 7 24.28 2.85 4.16
C SER A 7 22.87 2.81 4.75
N HIS A 8 21.85 2.43 3.98
CA HIS A 8 20.48 2.26 4.48
C HIS A 8 20.26 0.98 5.27
N PHE A 9 21.28 0.11 5.33
CA PHE A 9 21.33 -1.04 6.23
C PHE A 9 22.57 -0.94 7.13
N PRO A 10 22.56 -0.02 8.11
CA PRO A 10 23.71 0.16 8.98
C PRO A 10 23.90 -1.07 9.86
N VAL A 11 25.11 -1.63 9.81
CA VAL A 11 25.56 -2.72 10.69
C VAL A 11 26.55 -2.17 11.73
N PRO A 12 26.51 -2.65 12.98
CA PRO A 12 27.53 -2.27 13.96
C PRO A 12 28.91 -2.73 13.46
N PRO A 13 29.99 -1.96 13.68
CA PRO A 13 31.32 -2.26 13.13
C PRO A 13 31.94 -3.55 13.68
N THR A 14 31.54 -3.95 14.89
CA THR A 14 31.96 -5.19 15.56
C THR A 14 30.77 -5.85 16.23
N VAL A 15 30.83 -7.18 16.36
CA VAL A 15 29.89 -7.95 17.15
C VAL A 15 30.67 -8.85 18.10
N TRP A 16 30.16 -9.01 19.31
CA TRP A 16 30.75 -9.89 20.30
C TRP A 16 30.10 -11.28 20.21
N ILE A 17 30.93 -12.30 20.07
CA ILE A 17 30.50 -13.71 20.09
C ILE A 17 31.03 -14.32 21.39
N PRO A 18 30.15 -14.79 22.30
CA PRO A 18 30.58 -15.43 23.53
C PRO A 18 31.44 -16.66 23.25
N GLN A 19 32.41 -16.94 24.13
CA GLN A 19 33.23 -18.15 24.03
C GLN A 19 32.35 -19.41 24.05
N GLY A 20 32.61 -20.33 23.11
CA GLY A 20 31.83 -21.56 22.96
C GLY A 20 30.58 -21.42 22.08
N SER A 21 30.24 -20.21 21.61
CA SER A 21 29.17 -20.00 20.63
C SER A 21 29.72 -19.92 19.21
N THR A 22 28.97 -20.46 18.25
CA THR A 22 29.23 -20.30 16.81
C THR A 22 28.34 -19.23 16.17
N THR A 23 27.41 -18.63 16.92
CA THR A 23 26.42 -17.67 16.42
C THR A 23 26.26 -16.49 17.37
N ALA A 24 26.02 -15.29 16.82
CA ALA A 24 25.62 -14.10 17.55
C ALA A 24 24.50 -13.36 16.80
N PHE A 25 23.59 -12.74 17.55
CA PHE A 25 22.51 -11.96 16.98
C PHE A 25 22.94 -10.49 16.82
N VAL A 26 22.65 -9.91 15.66
CA VAL A 26 23.00 -8.52 15.35
C VAL A 26 21.70 -7.74 15.12
N PRO A 27 21.27 -6.88 16.06
CA PRO A 27 20.11 -6.04 15.82
C PRO A 27 20.50 -4.96 14.82
N VAL A 28 19.79 -4.93 13.69
CA VAL A 28 19.97 -3.96 12.60
C VAL A 28 18.61 -3.40 12.23
N GLN A 29 18.56 -2.08 12.01
CA GLN A 29 17.35 -1.40 11.59
C GLN A 29 17.59 -0.77 10.22
N SER A 30 16.84 -1.22 9.23
CA SER A 30 16.88 -0.67 7.88
C SER A 30 16.22 0.71 7.83
N GLN A 31 16.74 1.58 6.97
CA GLN A 31 16.15 2.86 6.63
C GLN A 31 15.17 2.72 5.45
N PRO A 32 14.17 3.62 5.32
CA PRO A 32 13.23 3.58 4.21
C PRO A 32 13.92 3.79 2.86
N LEU A 33 13.63 2.91 1.89
CA LEU A 33 14.13 2.99 0.51
C LEU A 33 13.02 3.29 -0.48
N MET A 34 13.36 3.93 -1.59
CA MET A 34 12.45 4.19 -2.73
C MET A 34 12.54 3.12 -3.83
N THR A 35 13.62 2.34 -3.86
CA THR A 35 13.87 1.27 -4.85
C THR A 35 14.31 -0.01 -4.15
N ALA A 36 14.07 -1.18 -4.75
CA ALA A 36 14.60 -2.43 -4.21
C ALA A 36 16.13 -2.47 -4.35
N THR A 37 16.82 -2.71 -3.23
CA THR A 37 18.28 -2.76 -3.21
C THR A 37 18.75 -4.04 -2.55
N ILE A 38 19.70 -4.72 -3.20
CA ILE A 38 20.38 -5.88 -2.65
C ILE A 38 21.57 -5.38 -1.85
N VAL A 39 21.58 -5.67 -0.55
CA VAL A 39 22.66 -5.33 0.36
C VAL A 39 23.46 -6.57 0.68
N THR A 40 24.78 -6.46 0.61
CA THR A 40 25.70 -7.52 1.06
C THR A 40 26.33 -7.11 2.37
N VAL A 41 26.15 -7.93 3.39
CA VAL A 41 26.81 -7.81 4.69
C VAL A 41 28.00 -8.76 4.70
N THR A 42 29.19 -8.23 4.97
CA THR A 42 30.42 -9.01 5.08
C THR A 42 30.86 -9.06 6.54
N ALA A 43 30.98 -10.27 7.08
CA ALA A 43 31.58 -10.51 8.38
C ALA A 43 33.01 -11.00 8.18
N THR A 44 33.97 -10.39 8.88
CA THR A 44 35.38 -10.80 8.87
C THR A 44 35.85 -11.16 10.28
N TYR A 45 36.60 -12.24 10.40
CA TYR A 45 37.26 -12.63 11.64
C TYR A 45 38.67 -13.15 11.31
N GLY A 46 39.69 -12.38 11.66
CA GLY A 46 41.07 -12.64 11.21
C GLY A 46 41.17 -12.63 9.68
N TYR A 47 41.55 -13.77 9.09
CA TYR A 47 41.69 -13.97 7.64
C TYR A 47 40.45 -14.60 6.98
N LEU A 48 39.41 -14.91 7.75
CA LEU A 48 38.17 -15.51 7.23
C LEU A 48 37.13 -14.43 7.00
N SER A 49 36.40 -14.55 5.89
CA SER A 49 35.25 -13.70 5.56
C SER A 49 34.03 -14.55 5.20
N ALA A 50 32.85 -14.05 5.55
CA ALA A 50 31.57 -14.63 5.18
C ALA A 50 30.63 -13.52 4.71
N ASN A 51 29.86 -13.80 3.67
CA ASN A 51 28.93 -12.84 3.07
C ASN A 51 27.50 -13.32 3.28
N ALA A 52 26.61 -12.40 3.62
CA ALA A 52 25.17 -12.60 3.62
C ALA A 52 24.51 -11.54 2.75
N THR A 53 23.51 -11.93 1.96
CA THR A 53 22.71 -11.00 1.16
C THR A 53 21.37 -10.74 1.83
N VAL A 54 20.97 -9.47 1.86
CA VAL A 54 19.69 -8.99 2.36
C VAL A 54 19.03 -8.18 1.27
N VAL A 55 17.77 -8.47 0.95
CA VAL A 55 16.99 -7.68 -0.02
C VAL A 55 16.20 -6.64 0.75
N LEU A 56 16.59 -5.37 0.63
CA LEU A 56 15.79 -4.25 1.10
C LEU A 56 14.67 -3.98 0.11
N GLN A 57 13.43 -4.12 0.58
CA GLN A 57 12.27 -3.71 -0.19
C GLN A 57 12.00 -2.22 0.05
N PRO A 58 11.61 -1.47 -0.99
CA PRO A 58 11.30 -0.08 -0.83
C PRO A 58 10.05 0.12 0.03
N ALA A 59 10.10 1.11 0.91
CA ALA A 59 8.94 1.64 1.58
C ALA A 59 8.19 2.53 0.57
N ILE A 60 7.42 1.90 -0.32
CA ILE A 60 6.62 2.64 -1.31
C ILE A 60 5.56 3.44 -0.54
N THR A 61 5.68 4.76 -0.53
CA THR A 61 4.65 5.66 -0.01
C THR A 61 3.54 5.80 -1.04
N THR A 62 2.88 4.69 -1.34
CA THR A 62 1.76 4.68 -2.28
C THR A 62 0.62 5.53 -1.73
N SER A 63 0.13 6.46 -2.54
CA SER A 63 -0.96 7.36 -2.18
C SER A 63 -2.09 7.29 -3.19
N LEU A 64 -3.31 7.61 -2.74
CA LEU A 64 -4.48 7.69 -3.59
C LEU A 64 -4.36 8.90 -4.53
N GLN A 65 -4.23 8.65 -5.83
CA GLN A 65 -4.05 9.68 -6.84
C GLN A 65 -5.38 10.21 -7.34
N SER A 66 -6.28 9.31 -7.75
CA SER A 66 -7.59 9.67 -8.29
C SER A 66 -8.66 8.64 -7.98
N VAL A 67 -9.90 9.12 -7.98
CA VAL A 67 -11.11 8.31 -7.86
C VAL A 67 -12.07 8.82 -8.92
N THR A 68 -12.55 7.92 -9.77
CA THR A 68 -13.48 8.25 -10.85
C THR A 68 -14.65 7.30 -10.81
N VAL A 69 -15.80 7.77 -11.30
CA VAL A 69 -17.02 6.99 -11.38
C VAL A 69 -17.54 7.04 -12.80
N ASN A 70 -17.97 5.90 -13.33
CA ASN A 70 -18.59 5.82 -14.64
C ASN A 70 -19.68 4.73 -14.65
N PRO A 71 -20.93 5.06 -15.01
CA PRO A 71 -21.43 6.39 -15.38
C PRO A 71 -21.57 7.33 -14.17
N THR A 72 -21.57 8.65 -14.40
CA THR A 72 -21.84 9.66 -13.35
C THR A 72 -23.34 9.91 -13.14
N ILE A 73 -24.16 9.57 -14.13
CA ILE A 73 -25.63 9.64 -14.07
C ILE A 73 -26.16 8.27 -14.44
N VAL A 74 -26.95 7.66 -13.55
CA VAL A 74 -27.48 6.31 -13.72
C VAL A 74 -28.93 6.24 -13.30
N ALA A 75 -29.69 5.35 -13.96
CA ALA A 75 -31.03 5.00 -13.52
C ALA A 75 -30.99 4.02 -12.35
N SER A 76 -32.07 3.96 -11.57
CA SER A 76 -32.21 2.97 -10.51
C SER A 76 -31.99 1.53 -11.04
N GLY A 77 -31.29 0.71 -10.24
CA GLY A 77 -30.90 -0.66 -10.59
C GLY A 77 -29.66 -0.78 -11.48
N SER A 78 -29.08 0.32 -11.95
CA SER A 78 -27.92 0.29 -12.83
C SER A 78 -26.61 0.03 -12.09
N LEU A 79 -25.65 -0.58 -12.80
CA LEU A 79 -24.28 -0.76 -12.33
C LEU A 79 -23.47 0.52 -12.48
N ILE A 80 -22.60 0.76 -11.51
CA ILE A 80 -21.67 1.88 -11.47
C ILE A 80 -20.26 1.30 -11.29
N ALA A 81 -19.31 1.73 -12.11
CA ALA A 81 -17.90 1.40 -11.94
C ALA A 81 -17.17 2.53 -11.19
N LEU A 82 -16.68 2.24 -9.99
CA LEU A 82 -15.80 3.11 -9.23
C LEU A 82 -14.34 2.70 -9.49
N THR A 83 -13.58 3.55 -10.17
CA THR A 83 -12.17 3.30 -10.49
C THR A 83 -11.27 4.10 -9.56
N LEU A 84 -10.28 3.41 -8.99
CA LEU A 84 -9.34 3.91 -8.01
C LEU A 84 -7.95 3.85 -8.64
N THR A 85 -7.21 4.96 -8.61
CA THR A 85 -5.84 5.02 -9.14
C THR A 85 -4.88 5.48 -8.07
N LEU A 86 -3.74 4.81 -7.97
CA LEU A 86 -2.66 5.09 -7.05
C LEU A 86 -1.48 5.75 -7.77
N SER A 87 -0.72 6.57 -7.03
CA SER A 87 0.46 7.27 -7.55
C SER A 87 1.63 6.34 -7.87
N ALA A 88 1.65 5.15 -7.28
CA ALA A 88 2.64 4.11 -7.46
C ALA A 88 1.99 2.73 -7.24
N PRO A 89 2.63 1.62 -7.62
CA PRO A 89 2.16 0.29 -7.25
C PRO A 89 2.02 0.17 -5.73
N ALA A 90 0.97 -0.51 -5.23
CA ALA A 90 0.83 -0.77 -3.80
C ALA A 90 2.01 -1.61 -3.28
N GLY A 91 2.59 -1.21 -2.14
CA GLY A 91 3.70 -1.92 -1.50
C GLY A 91 3.33 -3.32 -0.99
N THR A 92 4.29 -4.02 -0.38
CA THR A 92 4.08 -5.33 0.25
C THR A 92 3.03 -5.22 1.37
N GLY A 93 1.99 -6.05 1.32
CA GLY A 93 0.81 -5.96 2.19
C GLY A 93 -0.39 -5.21 1.59
N GLY A 94 -0.22 -4.59 0.41
CA GLY A 94 -1.28 -3.86 -0.28
C GLY A 94 -1.53 -2.48 0.33
N LEU A 95 -2.46 -1.73 -0.26
CA LEU A 95 -2.89 -0.43 0.26
C LEU A 95 -4.32 -0.52 0.78
N PRO A 96 -4.56 -0.37 2.10
CA PRO A 96 -5.91 -0.30 2.64
C PRO A 96 -6.58 1.02 2.23
N LEU A 97 -7.81 0.91 1.74
CA LEU A 97 -8.67 1.99 1.31
C LEU A 97 -9.94 1.94 2.16
N THR A 98 -10.31 3.05 2.75
CA THR A 98 -11.59 3.19 3.46
C THR A 98 -12.57 3.87 2.51
N LEU A 99 -13.75 3.29 2.31
CA LEU A 99 -14.79 3.89 1.48
C LEU A 99 -16.01 4.21 2.34
N SER A 100 -16.68 5.31 1.99
CA SER A 100 -17.93 5.72 2.62
C SER A 100 -18.85 6.33 1.58
N SER A 101 -20.15 6.09 1.73
CA SER A 101 -21.21 6.67 0.91
C SER A 101 -22.01 7.65 1.76
N SER A 102 -22.38 8.81 1.20
CA SER A 102 -23.27 9.75 1.87
C SER A 102 -24.67 9.18 2.08
N ASP A 103 -25.09 8.24 1.23
CA ASP A 103 -26.38 7.55 1.30
C ASP A 103 -26.23 6.04 0.99
N PRO A 104 -25.89 5.21 1.98
CA PRO A 104 -25.71 3.77 1.81
C PRO A 104 -26.97 3.02 1.34
N ASN A 105 -28.16 3.58 1.59
CA ASN A 105 -29.42 3.04 1.10
C ASN A 105 -29.56 3.16 -0.43
N ILE A 106 -28.90 4.16 -1.04
CA ILE A 106 -28.95 4.40 -2.49
C ILE A 106 -27.74 3.78 -3.18
N VAL A 107 -26.53 4.04 -2.70
CA VAL A 107 -25.30 3.40 -3.20
C VAL A 107 -24.57 2.79 -2.03
N ASN A 108 -24.65 1.46 -1.93
CA ASN A 108 -23.94 0.72 -0.89
C ASN A 108 -22.49 0.48 -1.34
N VAL A 109 -21.54 0.80 -0.46
CA VAL A 109 -20.11 0.59 -0.70
C VAL A 109 -19.52 -0.23 0.45
N PRO A 110 -18.54 -1.11 0.18
CA PRO A 110 -17.81 -1.79 1.25
C PRO A 110 -17.03 -0.75 2.08
N SER A 111 -17.04 -0.88 3.41
CA SER A 111 -16.39 0.08 4.31
C SER A 111 -14.86 0.10 4.16
N ALA A 112 -14.27 -1.03 3.78
CA ALA A 112 -12.84 -1.16 3.53
C ALA A 112 -12.58 -2.07 2.33
N VAL A 113 -11.60 -1.68 1.51
CA VAL A 113 -11.08 -2.45 0.38
C VAL A 113 -9.57 -2.37 0.41
N THR A 114 -8.88 -3.47 0.11
CA THR A 114 -7.42 -3.46 0.02
C THR A 114 -6.99 -3.59 -1.42
N MET A 115 -6.16 -2.65 -1.87
CA MET A 115 -5.50 -2.74 -3.16
C MET A 115 -4.38 -3.79 -3.09
N PRO A 116 -4.39 -4.84 -3.93
CA PRO A 116 -3.36 -5.87 -3.87
C PRO A 116 -1.96 -5.33 -4.18
N THR A 117 -0.94 -6.00 -3.66
CA THR A 117 0.47 -5.67 -3.88
C THR A 117 0.79 -5.57 -5.37
N GLY A 118 1.48 -4.51 -5.79
CA GLY A 118 1.88 -4.29 -7.18
C GLY A 118 0.80 -3.66 -8.08
N TRP A 119 -0.43 -3.49 -7.59
CA TRP A 119 -1.51 -2.88 -8.38
C TRP A 119 -1.46 -1.35 -8.27
N THR A 120 -1.74 -0.67 -9.38
CA THR A 120 -1.85 0.80 -9.46
C THR A 120 -3.28 1.27 -9.72
N SER A 121 -4.14 0.41 -10.26
CA SER A 121 -5.52 0.72 -10.60
C SER A 121 -6.45 -0.44 -10.29
N GLY A 122 -7.68 -0.14 -9.84
CA GLY A 122 -8.64 -1.13 -9.39
C GLY A 122 -10.06 -0.59 -9.55
N THR A 123 -10.98 -1.48 -9.91
CA THR A 123 -12.37 -1.12 -10.18
C THR A 123 -13.29 -1.88 -9.25
N ILE A 124 -14.20 -1.17 -8.60
CA ILE A 124 -15.25 -1.72 -7.75
C ILE A 124 -16.57 -1.51 -8.48
N LEU A 125 -17.35 -2.58 -8.62
CA LEU A 125 -18.70 -2.52 -9.16
C LEU A 125 -19.68 -2.27 -8.01
N LEU A 126 -20.49 -1.22 -8.17
CA LEU A 126 -21.52 -0.79 -7.25
C LEU A 126 -22.88 -0.84 -7.95
N ILE A 127 -23.95 -0.88 -7.19
CA ILE A 127 -25.32 -0.88 -7.70
C ILE A 127 -26.03 0.36 -7.15
N ALA A 128 -26.71 1.11 -8.01
CA ALA A 128 -27.65 2.14 -7.60
C ALA A 128 -28.98 1.50 -7.22
N ASN A 129 -29.36 1.56 -5.95
CA ASN A 129 -30.66 1.10 -5.47
C ASN A 129 -31.79 2.02 -5.94
N LYS A 130 -33.02 1.55 -5.73
CA LYS A 130 -34.23 2.27 -6.11
C LYS A 130 -34.34 3.62 -5.39
N VAL A 131 -34.58 4.68 -6.15
CA VAL A 131 -34.89 6.02 -5.65
C VAL A 131 -36.25 6.46 -6.18
N ASN A 132 -36.97 7.29 -5.41
CA ASN A 132 -38.25 7.86 -5.84
C ASN A 132 -38.11 9.30 -6.36
N ASN A 133 -36.95 9.92 -6.16
CA ASN A 133 -36.61 11.27 -6.61
C ASN A 133 -35.14 11.29 -7.06
N LEU A 134 -34.78 12.26 -7.90
CA LEU A 134 -33.38 12.50 -8.26
C LEU A 134 -32.55 12.68 -6.99
N SER A 135 -31.51 11.85 -6.84
CA SER A 135 -30.68 11.79 -5.65
C SER A 135 -29.21 11.89 -6.04
N ILE A 136 -28.44 12.67 -5.29
CA ILE A 136 -27.00 12.82 -5.51
C ILE A 136 -26.28 12.14 -4.35
N VAL A 137 -25.47 11.15 -4.67
CA VAL A 137 -24.72 10.38 -3.67
C VAL A 137 -23.23 10.65 -3.85
N THR A 138 -22.57 11.03 -2.76
CA THR A 138 -21.12 11.26 -2.75
C THR A 138 -20.42 10.07 -2.13
N ILE A 139 -19.50 9.49 -2.89
CA ILE A 139 -18.62 8.41 -2.47
C ILE A 139 -17.28 9.03 -2.07
N THR A 140 -16.87 8.77 -0.85
CA THR A 140 -15.60 9.21 -0.27
C THR A 140 -14.67 8.02 -0.15
N VAL A 141 -13.42 8.19 -0.60
CA VAL A 141 -12.37 7.18 -0.48
C VAL A 141 -11.16 7.81 0.20
N THR A 142 -10.65 7.15 1.23
CA THR A 142 -9.52 7.62 2.02
C THR A 142 -8.43 6.55 2.09
N ALA A 143 -7.18 6.95 1.84
CA ALA A 143 -6.00 6.10 1.95
C ALA A 143 -4.84 6.88 2.60
N HIS A 144 -4.28 6.37 3.70
CA HIS A 144 -3.15 7.00 4.41
C HIS A 144 -3.34 8.52 4.66
N GLY A 145 -4.57 8.95 4.99
CA GLY A 145 -4.91 10.36 5.24
C GLY A 145 -5.24 11.19 3.99
N VAL A 146 -4.99 10.68 2.78
CA VAL A 146 -5.43 11.32 1.53
C VAL A 146 -6.87 10.94 1.25
N THR A 147 -7.75 11.93 1.11
CA THR A 147 -9.17 11.73 0.83
C THR A 147 -9.53 12.27 -0.55
N LYS A 148 -10.30 11.48 -1.31
CA LYS A 148 -10.87 11.85 -2.61
C LYS A 148 -12.36 11.54 -2.61
N GLN A 149 -13.11 12.33 -3.35
CA GLN A 149 -14.57 12.19 -3.43
C GLN A 149 -15.01 12.24 -4.88
N VAL A 150 -16.10 11.51 -5.16
CA VAL A 150 -16.79 11.54 -6.43
C VAL A 150 -18.29 11.47 -6.18
N SER A 151 -19.08 12.12 -7.03
CA SER A 151 -20.53 12.11 -6.91
C SER A 151 -21.17 11.34 -8.06
N VAL A 152 -22.24 10.63 -7.76
CA VAL A 152 -23.12 9.96 -8.72
C VAL A 152 -24.51 10.54 -8.57
N VAL A 153 -25.17 10.78 -9.71
CA VAL A 153 -26.57 11.17 -9.76
C VAL A 153 -27.39 9.94 -10.09
N VAL A 154 -28.32 9.58 -9.21
CA VAL A 154 -29.25 8.48 -9.42
C VAL A 154 -30.61 9.07 -9.76
N THR A 155 -31.13 8.70 -10.94
CA THR A 155 -32.48 9.05 -11.37
C THR A 155 -33.44 7.90 -11.07
N PRO A 156 -34.72 8.19 -10.76
CA PRO A 156 -35.76 7.18 -10.60
C PRO A 156 -35.82 6.20 -11.77
#